data_AF-A0AAD5C4G6-F1
#
_entry.id   AF-A0AAD5C4G6-F1
#
_cell.length_a   1.000
_cell.length_b   1.000
_cell.length_c   1.000
_cell.angle_alpha   90.00
_cell.angle_beta   90.00
_cell.angle_gamma   90.00
#
_symmetry.space_group_name_H-M   'P 1'
#
loop_
_entity.id
_entity.type
_entity.pdbx_description
1 polymer ?
#
loop_
_entity_poly.entity_id
_entity_poly.type
_entity_poly.pdbx_seq_one_letter_code
_entity_poly.pdbx_strand_id
1 'polypeptide(L)'
;MREVKPGIYVTYNGDFFDWPFLENRAAHHGLRMNDELGFQCDKIQGECRAKFACHLDCFAWVKRDSYLPQGSHGLKAVTKAKLGYDPLEVNPEDMVRFAMEKPQMMASYSVSDAVSTYYLYMTYVHPFIFSLATIIPMTPDEVLRKGSGTLCEMLLMVQAYKANVICP
;
A
#
# COMPACT_ATOMS: atom_id res chain seq x y z
N MET A 1 -6.28 16.41 2.03
CA MET A 1 -5.67 15.62 3.12
C MET A 1 -5.66 16.37 4.46
N ARG A 2 -5.22 17.63 4.53
CA ARG A 2 -5.26 18.44 5.77
C ARG A 2 -6.66 18.65 6.38
N GLU A 3 -7.68 18.77 5.54
CA GLU A 3 -9.07 18.94 5.99
C GLU A 3 -9.68 17.63 6.49
N VAL A 4 -9.62 16.57 5.66
CA VAL A 4 -10.24 15.26 5.95
C VAL A 4 -9.45 14.39 6.92
N LYS A 5 -8.16 14.70 7.16
CA LYS A 5 -7.27 14.06 8.15
C LYS A 5 -7.37 12.53 8.18
N PRO A 6 -7.05 11.84 7.07
CA PRO A 6 -7.23 10.41 7.01
C PRO A 6 -6.20 9.71 7.92
N GLY A 7 -6.66 8.73 8.71
CA GLY A 7 -5.78 7.89 9.53
C GLY A 7 -5.09 6.78 8.75
N ILE A 8 -5.55 6.51 7.52
CA ILE A 8 -5.01 5.45 6.66
C ILE A 8 -4.90 5.97 5.23
N TYR A 9 -3.73 5.78 4.64
CA TYR A 9 -3.41 6.02 3.24
C TYR A 9 -3.18 4.69 2.56
N VAL A 10 -3.77 4.52 1.38
CA VAL A 10 -3.77 3.24 0.66
C VAL A 10 -3.31 3.49 -0.76
N THR A 11 -2.41 2.64 -1.23
CA THR A 11 -1.87 2.68 -2.60
C THR A 11 -1.69 1.27 -3.15
N TYR A 12 -1.33 1.18 -4.42
CA TYR A 12 -0.84 -0.06 -5.03
C TYR A 12 0.57 0.18 -5.60
N ASN A 13 1.59 -0.38 -4.96
CA ASN A 13 3.00 -0.13 -5.25
C ASN A 13 3.45 1.33 -5.02
N GLY A 14 2.80 2.01 -4.08
CA GLY A 14 3.02 3.43 -3.80
C GLY A 14 4.34 3.71 -3.10
N ASP A 15 4.87 2.75 -2.33
CA ASP A 15 6.18 2.90 -1.68
C ASP A 15 7.31 3.05 -2.73
N PHE A 16 7.19 2.39 -3.88
CA PHE A 16 8.24 2.37 -4.92
C PHE A 16 7.97 3.29 -6.12
N PHE A 17 6.78 3.87 -6.23
CA PHE A 17 6.42 4.73 -7.36
C PHE A 17 5.71 6.02 -6.92
N ASP A 18 4.47 5.93 -6.44
CA ASP A 18 3.60 7.10 -6.21
C ASP A 18 4.19 8.10 -5.21
N TRP A 19 4.63 7.63 -4.04
CA TRP A 19 5.13 8.51 -2.98
C TRP A 19 6.50 9.13 -3.30
N PRO A 20 7.52 8.37 -3.76
CA PRO A 20 8.77 8.98 -4.21
C PRO A 20 8.56 9.99 -5.34
N PHE A 21 7.63 9.71 -6.26
CA PHE A 21 7.31 10.65 -7.34
C PHE A 21 6.71 11.95 -6.79
N LEU A 22 5.73 11.85 -5.88
CA LEU A 22 5.12 12.99 -5.21
C LEU A 22 6.14 13.80 -4.40
N GLU A 23 7.01 13.15 -3.62
CA GLU A 23 8.03 13.81 -2.81
C GLU A 23 9.01 14.61 -3.68
N ASN A 24 9.51 14.00 -4.76
CA ASN A 24 10.43 14.66 -5.69
C ASN A 24 9.78 15.82 -6.45
N ARG A 25 8.51 15.67 -6.86
CA ARG A 25 7.77 16.75 -7.52
C ARG A 25 7.46 17.90 -6.56
N ALA A 26 7.12 17.61 -5.30
CA ALA A 26 6.95 18.63 -4.27
C ALA A 26 8.26 19.40 -4.06
N ALA A 27 9.38 18.70 -3.90
CA ALA A 27 10.69 19.32 -3.72
C ALA A 27 11.10 20.21 -4.90
N HIS A 28 10.81 19.79 -6.13
CA HIS A 28 11.04 20.60 -7.34
C HIS A 28 10.27 21.93 -7.31
N HIS A 29 9.09 21.96 -6.70
CA HIS A 29 8.27 23.16 -6.54
C HIS A 29 8.52 23.91 -5.21
N GLY A 30 9.60 23.58 -4.49
CA GLY A 30 9.95 24.21 -3.23
C GLY A 30 9.07 23.81 -2.03
N LEU A 31 8.29 22.73 -2.16
CA LEU A 31 7.45 22.20 -1.10
C LEU A 31 8.13 21.01 -0.43
N ARG A 32 8.00 20.92 0.90
CA ARG A 32 8.46 19.76 1.67
C ARG A 32 7.26 18.90 2.01
N MET A 33 7.16 17.71 1.41
CA MET A 33 6.03 16.79 1.60
C MET A 33 5.79 16.46 3.08
N ASN A 34 6.85 16.34 3.88
CA ASN A 34 6.75 16.11 5.32
C ASN A 34 6.10 17.29 6.07
N ASP A 35 6.37 18.54 5.68
CA ASP A 35 5.73 19.70 6.33
C ASP A 35 4.25 19.82 5.90
N GLU A 36 3.92 19.32 4.70
CA GLU A 36 2.57 19.37 4.13
C GLU A 36 1.64 18.25 4.62
N LEU A 37 2.15 17.02 4.63
CA LEU A 37 1.42 15.79 4.86
C LEU A 37 2.00 14.93 5.99
N GLY A 38 3.15 15.28 6.57
CA GLY A 38 3.86 14.47 7.59
C GLY A 38 4.36 13.11 7.11
N PHE A 39 4.39 12.91 5.79
CA PHE A 39 4.98 11.76 5.14
C PHE A 39 6.45 12.03 4.81
N GLN A 40 7.28 11.01 5.02
CA GLN A 40 8.67 11.00 4.62
C GLN A 40 9.00 9.66 3.98
N CYS A 41 9.66 9.70 2.83
CA CYS A 41 10.16 8.49 2.18
C CYS A 41 11.57 8.16 2.69
N ASP A 42 11.73 6.94 3.21
CA ASP A 42 13.02 6.39 3.57
C ASP A 42 13.70 5.84 2.31
N LYS A 43 14.80 6.46 1.90
CA LYS A 43 15.57 6.06 0.71
C LYS A 43 16.32 4.74 0.88
N ILE A 44 16.52 4.27 2.11
CA ILE A 44 17.23 3.02 2.41
C ILE A 44 16.24 1.86 2.35
N GLN A 45 15.11 1.97 3.07
CA GLN A 45 14.10 0.91 3.11
C GLN A 45 13.17 0.94 1.88
N GLY A 46 13.07 2.08 1.21
CA GLY A 46 12.16 2.28 0.07
C GLY A 46 10.70 2.42 0.48
N GLU A 47 10.43 2.78 1.74
CA GLU A 47 9.08 2.88 2.30
C GLU A 47 8.76 4.34 2.66
N CYS A 48 7.53 4.76 2.41
CA CYS A 48 7.06 6.10 2.77
C CYS A 48 6.09 6.00 3.95
N ARG A 49 6.45 6.63 5.06
CA ARG A 49 5.76 6.52 6.34
C ARG A 49 5.40 7.89 6.91
N ALA A 50 4.37 7.91 7.76
CA ALA A 50 3.96 9.07 8.53
C ALA A 50 3.75 8.67 10.00
N LYS A 51 3.97 9.60 10.93
CA LYS A 51 3.83 9.32 12.37
C LYS A 51 2.37 9.19 12.83
N PHE A 52 1.45 9.86 12.13
CA PHE A 52 0.06 10.00 12.57
C PHE A 52 -0.91 9.12 11.77
N ALA A 53 -0.45 8.49 10.69
CA ALA A 53 -1.29 7.72 9.79
C ALA A 53 -0.56 6.50 9.25
N CYS A 54 -1.30 5.41 9.08
CA CYS A 54 -0.78 4.19 8.47
C CYS A 54 -0.74 4.34 6.95
N HIS A 55 0.37 3.93 6.34
CA HIS A 55 0.42 3.71 4.90
C HIS A 55 0.34 2.22 4.61
N LEU A 56 -0.73 1.80 3.95
CA LEU A 56 -1.00 0.42 3.60
C LEU A 56 -0.88 0.24 2.08
N ASP A 57 0.31 -0.17 1.64
CA ASP A 57 0.56 -0.54 0.25
C ASP A 57 0.00 -1.95 -0.03
N CYS A 58 -1.11 -2.02 -0.78
CA CYS A 58 -1.76 -3.28 -1.12
C CYS A 58 -0.83 -4.24 -1.87
N PHE A 59 0.20 -3.73 -2.56
CA PHE A 59 1.14 -4.59 -3.29
C PHE A 59 1.97 -5.47 -2.34
N ALA A 60 2.25 -5.03 -1.11
CA ALA A 60 2.91 -5.86 -0.10
C ALA A 60 2.04 -7.06 0.29
N TRP A 61 0.74 -6.83 0.52
CA TRP A 61 -0.22 -7.91 0.77
C TRP A 61 -0.36 -8.84 -0.44
N VAL A 62 -0.37 -8.29 -1.66
CA VAL A 62 -0.44 -9.11 -2.88
C VAL A 62 0.73 -10.08 -2.94
N LYS A 63 1.95 -9.60 -2.73
CA LYS A 63 3.15 -10.44 -2.79
C LYS A 63 3.18 -11.52 -1.71
N ARG A 64 2.73 -11.21 -0.49
CA ARG A 64 2.88 -12.09 0.68
C ARG A 64 1.69 -13.02 0.91
N ASP A 65 0.47 -12.49 0.80
CA ASP A 65 -0.73 -13.12 1.37
C ASP A 65 -1.83 -13.39 0.34
N SER A 66 -1.71 -12.92 -0.91
CA SER A 66 -2.77 -13.12 -1.90
C SER A 66 -2.85 -14.54 -2.47
N TYR A 67 -1.77 -15.33 -2.33
CA TYR A 67 -1.58 -16.63 -2.98
C TYR A 67 -1.66 -16.60 -4.51
N LEU A 68 -1.53 -15.43 -5.14
CA LEU A 68 -1.49 -15.32 -6.59
C LEU A 68 -0.08 -15.62 -7.12
N PRO A 69 0.04 -16.22 -8.33
CA PRO A 69 1.33 -16.40 -8.97
C PRO A 69 1.97 -15.04 -9.30
N GLN A 70 3.30 -14.96 -9.29
CA GLN A 70 4.04 -13.69 -9.49
C GLN A 70 3.67 -12.96 -10.78
N GLY A 71 3.38 -13.69 -11.87
CA GLY A 71 2.92 -13.11 -13.14
C GLY A 71 1.55 -12.42 -13.08
N SER A 72 0.80 -12.61 -12.00
CA SER A 72 -0.54 -12.04 -11.78
C SER A 72 -0.57 -11.01 -10.65
N HIS A 73 0.58 -10.44 -10.27
CA HIS A 73 0.68 -9.40 -9.25
C HIS A 73 0.44 -7.98 -9.79
N GLY A 74 0.09 -7.82 -11.07
CA GLY A 74 -0.35 -6.52 -11.59
C GLY A 74 -1.76 -6.16 -11.09
N LEU A 75 -2.03 -4.86 -10.85
CA LEU A 75 -3.32 -4.39 -10.31
C LEU A 75 -4.52 -4.92 -11.10
N LYS A 76 -4.43 -4.96 -12.44
CA LYS A 76 -5.47 -5.53 -13.30
C LYS A 76 -5.75 -7.01 -12.98
N ALA A 77 -4.71 -7.83 -12.96
CA ALA A 77 -4.84 -9.28 -12.71
C ALA A 77 -5.36 -9.54 -11.29
N VAL A 78 -4.90 -8.78 -10.31
CA VAL A 78 -5.38 -8.84 -8.92
C VAL A 78 -6.85 -8.44 -8.84
N THR A 79 -7.25 -7.36 -9.51
CA THR A 79 -8.64 -6.89 -9.55
C THR A 79 -9.56 -7.95 -10.16
N LYS A 80 -9.16 -8.54 -11.28
CA LYS A 80 -9.91 -9.65 -11.89
C LYS A 80 -10.04 -10.85 -10.94
N ALA A 81 -8.95 -11.25 -10.32
CA ALA A 81 -8.91 -12.45 -9.48
C ALA A 81 -9.58 -12.27 -8.10
N LYS A 82 -9.52 -11.08 -7.52
CA LYS A 82 -10.02 -10.80 -6.16
C LYS A 82 -11.34 -10.05 -6.14
N LEU A 83 -11.55 -9.08 -7.04
CA LEU A 83 -12.76 -8.27 -7.08
C LEU A 83 -13.78 -8.75 -8.13
N GLY A 84 -13.39 -9.65 -9.03
CA GLY A 84 -14.33 -10.32 -9.93
C GLY A 84 -14.81 -9.49 -11.12
N TYR A 85 -14.12 -8.39 -11.45
CA TYR A 85 -14.41 -7.58 -12.64
C TYR A 85 -13.12 -7.23 -13.40
N ASP A 86 -13.27 -6.90 -14.68
CA ASP A 86 -12.16 -6.47 -15.53
C ASP A 86 -12.05 -4.94 -15.49
N PRO A 87 -10.98 -4.37 -14.90
CA PRO A 87 -10.79 -2.92 -14.87
C PRO A 87 -10.40 -2.38 -16.26
N LEU A 88 -10.56 -1.07 -16.44
CA LEU A 88 -10.12 -0.41 -17.66
C LEU A 88 -8.59 -0.53 -17.80
N GLU A 89 -8.11 -0.78 -19.02
CA GLU A 89 -6.69 -0.92 -19.31
C GLU A 89 -6.26 0.06 -20.40
N VAL A 90 -5.10 0.67 -20.19
CA VAL A 90 -4.42 1.53 -21.15
C VAL A 90 -2.96 1.08 -21.22
N ASN A 91 -2.41 0.96 -22.42
CA ASN A 91 -0.98 0.66 -22.56
C ASN A 91 -0.16 1.84 -21.99
N PRO A 92 0.86 1.60 -21.15
CA PRO A 92 1.67 2.68 -20.57
C PRO A 92 2.25 3.65 -21.61
N GLU A 93 2.69 3.13 -22.76
CA GLU A 93 3.26 3.92 -23.87
C GLU A 93 2.24 4.89 -24.50
N ASP A 94 0.95 4.60 -24.38
CA ASP A 94 -0.13 5.42 -24.92
C ASP A 94 -0.58 6.52 -23.94
N MET A 95 -0.23 6.42 -22.65
CA MET A 95 -0.78 7.28 -21.59
C MET A 95 -0.51 8.77 -21.84
N VAL A 96 0.72 9.12 -22.25
CA VAL A 96 1.10 10.53 -22.49
C VAL A 96 0.36 11.10 -23.70
N ARG A 97 0.26 10.32 -24.78
CA ARG A 97 -0.49 10.71 -25.97
C ARG A 97 -1.98 10.86 -25.66
N PHE A 98 -2.57 9.92 -24.95
CA PHE A 98 -3.98 9.94 -24.59
C PHE A 98 -4.32 11.04 -23.58
N ALA A 99 -3.36 11.53 -22.79
CA ALA A 99 -3.58 12.69 -21.94
C ALA A 99 -3.97 13.94 -22.77
N MET A 100 -3.44 14.07 -23.99
CA MET A 100 -3.78 15.17 -24.91
C MET A 100 -4.97 14.82 -25.81
N GLU A 101 -4.97 13.63 -26.41
CA GLU A 101 -5.95 13.26 -27.44
C GLU A 101 -7.28 12.73 -26.88
N LYS A 102 -7.24 12.05 -25.72
CA LYS A 102 -8.38 11.33 -25.13
C LYS A 102 -8.44 11.52 -23.60
N PRO A 103 -8.50 12.77 -23.10
CA PRO A 103 -8.42 13.05 -21.66
C PRO A 103 -9.51 12.36 -20.84
N GLN A 104 -10.73 12.22 -21.39
CA GLN A 104 -11.83 11.53 -20.71
C GLN A 104 -11.52 10.04 -20.48
N MET A 105 -10.87 9.38 -21.45
CA MET A 105 -10.46 7.98 -21.30
C MET A 105 -9.39 7.84 -20.22
N MET A 106 -8.41 8.75 -20.19
CA MET A 106 -7.37 8.76 -19.16
C MET A 106 -7.92 9.05 -17.76
N ALA A 107 -8.90 9.95 -17.65
CA ALA A 107 -9.59 10.21 -16.40
C ALA A 107 -10.34 8.97 -15.91
N SER A 108 -11.08 8.29 -16.79
CA SER A 108 -11.77 7.03 -16.46
C SER A 108 -10.79 5.92 -16.05
N TYR A 109 -9.64 5.82 -16.72
CA TYR A 109 -8.56 4.89 -16.35
C TYR A 109 -8.04 5.18 -14.93
N SER A 110 -7.70 6.45 -14.65
CA SER A 110 -7.21 6.86 -13.34
C SER A 110 -8.23 6.58 -12.22
N VAL A 111 -9.51 6.84 -12.46
CA VAL A 111 -10.58 6.52 -11.50
C VAL A 111 -10.73 5.01 -11.32
N SER A 112 -10.61 4.22 -12.39
CA SER A 112 -10.67 2.76 -12.34
C SER A 112 -9.58 2.17 -11.42
N ASP A 113 -8.35 2.69 -11.49
CA ASP A 113 -7.25 2.23 -10.63
C ASP A 113 -7.47 2.62 -9.16
N ALA A 114 -7.98 3.82 -8.90
CA ALA A 114 -8.33 4.27 -7.55
C ALA A 114 -9.45 3.43 -6.93
N VAL A 115 -10.50 3.13 -7.70
CA VAL A 115 -11.63 2.29 -7.29
C VAL A 115 -11.17 0.86 -7.03
N SER A 116 -10.37 0.28 -7.93
CA SER A 116 -9.77 -1.04 -7.77
C SER A 116 -8.95 -1.14 -6.48
N THR A 117 -8.08 -0.16 -6.25
CA THR A 117 -7.21 -0.10 -5.06
C THR A 117 -8.03 0.04 -3.78
N TYR A 118 -9.02 0.94 -3.75
CA TYR A 118 -9.88 1.16 -2.60
C TYR A 118 -10.68 -0.10 -2.23
N TYR A 119 -11.32 -0.75 -3.20
CA TYR A 119 -12.12 -1.95 -2.90
C TYR A 119 -11.26 -3.16 -2.59
N LEU A 120 -10.09 -3.32 -3.22
CA LEU A 120 -9.11 -4.36 -2.85
C LEU A 120 -8.71 -4.21 -1.39
N TYR A 121 -8.40 -2.98 -0.98
CA TYR A 121 -8.08 -2.64 0.39
C TYR A 121 -9.24 -2.96 1.35
N MET A 122 -10.42 -2.39 1.10
CA MET A 122 -11.56 -2.52 2.01
C MET A 122 -12.02 -3.97 2.16
N THR A 123 -11.97 -4.75 1.08
CA THR A 123 -12.50 -6.12 1.06
C THR A 123 -11.51 -7.12 1.61
N TYR A 124 -10.22 -6.98 1.28
CA TYR A 124 -9.21 -8.00 1.59
C TYR A 124 -8.17 -7.52 2.61
N VAL A 125 -7.56 -6.35 2.39
CA VAL A 125 -6.38 -5.93 3.16
C VAL A 125 -6.77 -5.40 4.54
N HIS A 126 -7.77 -4.52 4.62
CA HIS A 126 -8.22 -3.88 5.86
C HIS A 126 -8.60 -4.92 6.94
N PRO A 127 -9.61 -5.79 6.74
CA PRO A 127 -10.01 -6.73 7.78
C PRO A 127 -8.87 -7.68 8.16
N PHE A 128 -8.06 -8.11 7.18
CA PHE A 128 -6.96 -9.04 7.41
C PHE A 128 -5.85 -8.42 8.27
N ILE A 129 -5.30 -7.28 7.86
CA ILE A 129 -4.17 -6.64 8.54
C ILE A 129 -4.56 -6.14 9.93
N PHE A 130 -5.72 -5.49 10.06
CA PHE A 130 -6.15 -5.00 11.36
C PHE A 130 -6.51 -6.13 12.32
N SER A 131 -7.09 -7.25 11.84
CA SER A 131 -7.33 -8.42 12.69
C SER A 131 -6.02 -9.04 13.17
N LEU A 132 -5.02 -9.18 12.29
CA LEU A 132 -3.69 -9.68 12.67
C LEU A 132 -2.99 -8.76 13.69
N ALA A 133 -3.11 -7.45 13.52
CA ALA A 133 -2.56 -6.47 14.46
C ALA A 133 -3.21 -6.50 15.87
N THR A 134 -4.34 -7.21 16.06
CA THR A 134 -4.91 -7.41 17.40
C THR A 134 -4.15 -8.45 18.24
N ILE A 135 -3.42 -9.36 17.59
CA ILE A 135 -2.69 -10.45 18.26
C ILE A 135 -1.17 -10.36 18.09
N ILE A 136 -0.70 -9.72 17.01
CA ILE A 136 0.71 -9.44 16.77
C ILE A 136 1.04 -8.08 17.39
N PRO A 137 2.05 -7.98 18.27
CA PRO A 137 2.44 -6.73 18.94
C PRO A 137 3.21 -5.78 18.00
N MET A 138 2.61 -5.45 16.86
CA MET A 138 3.17 -4.59 15.81
C MET A 138 2.11 -3.66 15.26
N THR A 139 2.55 -2.54 14.70
CA THR A 139 1.65 -1.60 14.01
C THR A 139 1.11 -2.19 12.70
N PRO A 140 -0.07 -1.76 12.20
CA PRO A 140 -0.65 -2.31 10.96
C PRO A 140 0.27 -2.20 9.74
N ASP A 141 1.04 -1.11 9.64
CA ASP A 141 2.01 -0.89 8.57
C ASP A 141 3.20 -1.86 8.65
N GLU A 142 3.62 -2.26 9.86
CA GLU A 142 4.62 -3.31 10.07
C GLU A 142 4.07 -4.71 9.82
N VAL A 143 2.85 -5.00 10.32
CA VAL A 143 2.17 -6.27 10.08
C VAL A 143 1.98 -6.52 8.58
N LEU A 144 1.77 -5.47 7.78
CA LEU A 144 1.68 -5.57 6.32
C LEU A 144 3.04 -5.84 5.65
N ARG A 145 4.13 -5.23 6.14
CA ARG A 145 5.42 -5.22 5.43
C ARG A 145 6.40 -6.31 5.88
N LYS A 146 6.35 -6.74 7.13
CA LYS A 146 7.29 -7.74 7.65
C LYS A 146 7.04 -9.12 7.04
N GLY A 147 8.10 -9.92 6.93
CA GLY A 147 7.97 -11.31 6.48
C GLY A 147 7.13 -12.13 7.46
N SER A 148 6.43 -13.15 6.96
CA SER A 148 5.61 -14.05 7.79
C SER A 148 6.42 -14.72 8.90
N GLY A 149 7.70 -15.03 8.67
CA GLY A 149 8.60 -15.54 9.69
C GLY A 149 8.76 -14.60 10.90
N THR A 150 8.95 -13.30 10.65
CA THR A 150 9.02 -12.29 11.71
C THR A 150 7.69 -12.13 12.44
N LEU A 151 6.55 -12.26 11.74
CA LEU A 151 5.25 -12.24 12.39
C LEU A 151 5.09 -13.43 13.37
N CYS A 152 5.52 -14.63 12.95
CA CYS A 152 5.54 -15.81 13.82
C CYS A 152 6.47 -15.63 15.01
N GLU A 153 7.66 -15.05 14.80
CA GLU A 153 8.62 -14.76 15.87
C GLU A 153 7.99 -13.87 16.95
N MET A 154 7.30 -12.79 16.58
CA MET A 154 6.62 -11.93 17.55
C MET A 154 5.54 -12.65 18.34
N LEU A 155 4.76 -13.51 17.69
CA LEU A 155 3.74 -14.32 18.36
C LEU A 155 4.39 -15.27 19.38
N LEU A 156 5.51 -15.91 19.02
CA LEU A 156 6.25 -16.80 19.91
C LEU A 156 6.86 -16.03 21.09
N MET A 157 7.41 -14.83 20.86
CA MET A 157 7.96 -13.97 21.91
C MET A 157 6.88 -13.57 22.94
N VAL A 158 5.66 -13.26 22.49
CA VAL A 158 4.53 -12.97 23.41
C VAL A 158 4.19 -14.18 24.27
N GLN A 159 4.18 -15.39 23.69
CA GLN A 159 3.90 -16.61 24.46
C GLN A 159 5.04 -16.96 25.42
N ALA A 160 6.29 -16.83 25.00
CA ALA A 160 7.46 -17.04 25.84
C ALA A 160 7.46 -16.09 27.04
N TYR A 161 7.18 -14.81 26.82
CA TYR A 161 7.03 -13.82 27.89
C TYR A 161 5.93 -14.20 28.89
N LYS A 162 4.74 -14.61 28.40
CA LYS A 162 3.62 -15.06 29.25
C LYS A 162 3.95 -16.32 30.05
N ALA A 163 4.76 -17.21 29.48
CA ALA A 163 5.23 -18.44 30.13
C ALA A 163 6.47 -18.22 31.01
N ASN A 164 6.99 -16.98 31.10
CA ASN A 164 8.24 -16.65 31.78
C ASN A 164 9.44 -17.49 31.30
N VAL A 165 9.47 -17.78 29.99
CA VAL A 165 10.58 -18.44 29.30
C VAL A 165 11.47 -17.38 28.68
N ILE A 166 12.77 -17.44 28.94
CA ILE A 166 13.75 -16.52 28.34
C ILE A 166 13.80 -16.78 26.83
N CYS A 167 13.53 -15.75 26.04
CA CYS A 167 13.77 -15.79 24.61
C CYS A 167 15.29 -15.95 24.35
N PRO A 168 15.70 -16.89 23.50
CA PRO A 168 17.11 -17.07 23.14
C PRO A 168 17.71 -15.86 22.43
#